data_AF-A0A132ACC9-F1
#
_entry.id   AF-A0A132ACC9-F1
#
_cell.length_a   1.000
_cell.length_b   1.000
_cell.length_c   1.000
_cell.angle_alpha   90.00
_cell.angle_beta   90.00
_cell.angle_gamma   90.00
#
_symmetry.space_group_name_H-M   'P 1'
#
loop_
_entity.id
_entity.type
_entity.pdbx_description
1 polymer ?
#
loop_
_entity_poly.entity_id
_entity_poly.type
_entity_poly.pdbx_seq_one_letter_code
_entity_poly.pdbx_strand_id
1 'polypeptide(L)'
;MMKCDDSKKKAQEEFEKLKKQLKKHQVKEKQNDDESDGQNGNNVIAEYVEESKEFKKRNNQIKRKGEGREEQCWDMLQRFKSRLQQSRQTTTESSTDNGSNSDSNKKLSIRTKNSWLTHRMNCTGDDEIVLARDANIRNEEDWYDIYDPRNPINKRRREEK
;
A
#
# COMPACT_ATOMS: atom_id res chain seq x y z
N MET A 1 -30.32 4.76 -54.05
CA MET A 1 -29.22 4.76 -53.06
C MET A 1 -29.74 4.87 -51.62
N MET A 2 -30.85 4.20 -51.26
CA MET A 2 -31.62 4.50 -50.03
C MET A 2 -31.79 3.31 -49.07
N LYS A 3 -31.30 2.10 -49.44
CA LYS A 3 -31.43 0.87 -48.62
C LYS A 3 -30.30 0.68 -47.59
N CYS A 4 -29.22 1.46 -47.69
CA CYS A 4 -28.03 1.28 -46.87
C CYS A 4 -28.17 1.94 -45.49
N ASP A 5 -28.91 3.05 -45.40
CA ASP A 5 -29.09 3.79 -44.15
C ASP A 5 -30.09 3.13 -43.20
N ASP A 6 -31.14 2.51 -43.74
CA ASP A 6 -32.10 1.74 -42.93
C ASP A 6 -31.49 0.47 -42.33
N SER A 7 -30.57 -0.16 -43.07
CA SER A 7 -29.85 -1.34 -42.58
C SER A 7 -28.88 -0.97 -41.44
N LYS A 8 -28.22 0.19 -41.54
CA LYS A 8 -27.36 0.72 -40.46
C LYS A 8 -28.14 1.07 -39.19
N LYS A 9 -29.31 1.69 -39.33
CA LYS A 9 -30.17 2.03 -38.18
C LYS A 9 -30.66 0.77 -37.45
N LYS A 10 -31.10 -0.25 -38.19
CA LYS A 10 -31.50 -1.54 -37.60
C LYS A 10 -30.36 -2.22 -36.84
N ALA A 11 -29.16 -2.24 -37.42
CA ALA A 11 -27.98 -2.82 -36.76
C ALA A 11 -27.62 -2.07 -35.45
N GLN A 12 -27.76 -0.75 -35.41
CA GLN A 12 -27.53 0.05 -34.19
C GLN A 12 -28.58 -0.23 -33.11
N GLU A 13 -29.85 -0.36 -33.48
CA GLU A 13 -30.92 -0.69 -32.54
C GLU A 13 -30.77 -2.11 -31.95
N GLU A 14 -30.36 -3.07 -32.76
CA GLU A 14 -30.06 -4.44 -32.31
C GLU A 14 -28.85 -4.45 -31.36
N PHE A 15 -27.79 -3.71 -31.68
CA PHE A 15 -26.61 -3.57 -30.84
C PHE A 15 -26.95 -2.99 -29.46
N GLU A 16 -27.76 -1.92 -29.40
CA GLU A 16 -28.19 -1.32 -28.14
C GLU A 16 -29.11 -2.26 -27.33
N LYS A 17 -29.98 -3.05 -27.99
CA LYS A 17 -30.78 -4.09 -27.32
C LYS A 17 -29.90 -5.18 -26.71
N LEU A 18 -28.93 -5.71 -27.46
CA LEU A 18 -27.97 -6.71 -26.97
C LEU A 18 -27.14 -6.17 -25.81
N LYS A 19 -26.64 -4.94 -25.91
CA LYS A 19 -25.88 -4.27 -24.84
C LYS A 19 -26.71 -4.12 -23.56
N LYS A 20 -27.99 -3.79 -23.68
CA LYS A 20 -28.92 -3.68 -22.54
C LYS A 20 -29.21 -5.04 -21.91
N GLN A 21 -29.34 -6.11 -22.71
CA GLN A 21 -29.51 -7.48 -22.22
C GLN A 21 -28.26 -7.98 -21.49
N LEU A 22 -27.07 -7.76 -22.07
CA LEU A 22 -25.80 -8.15 -21.47
C LEU A 22 -25.57 -7.46 -20.12
N LYS A 23 -25.88 -6.16 -20.02
CA LYS A 23 -25.76 -5.40 -18.77
C LYS A 23 -26.75 -5.88 -17.70
N LYS A 24 -27.97 -6.29 -18.09
CA LYS A 24 -28.93 -6.89 -17.16
C LYS A 24 -28.47 -8.26 -16.67
N HIS A 25 -27.89 -9.10 -17.54
CA HIS A 25 -27.37 -10.41 -17.16
C HIS A 25 -26.21 -10.29 -16.15
N GLN A 26 -25.24 -9.41 -16.42
CA GLN A 26 -24.12 -9.17 -15.51
C GLN A 26 -24.53 -8.64 -14.14
N VAL A 27 -25.60 -7.82 -14.07
CA VAL A 27 -26.14 -7.35 -12.78
C VAL A 27 -26.83 -8.49 -12.03
N LYS A 28 -27.51 -9.39 -12.76
CA LYS A 28 -28.23 -10.53 -12.17
C LYS A 28 -27.29 -11.64 -11.68
N GLU A 29 -26.20 -11.91 -12.41
CA GLU A 29 -25.12 -12.82 -11.96
C GLU A 29 -24.45 -12.30 -10.70
N LYS A 30 -24.10 -11.01 -10.64
CA LYS A 30 -23.51 -10.40 -9.43
C LYS A 30 -24.44 -10.44 -8.21
N GLN A 31 -25.75 -10.40 -8.41
CA GLN A 31 -26.73 -10.53 -7.33
C GLN A 31 -26.88 -11.98 -6.86
N ASN A 32 -26.80 -12.97 -7.77
CA ASN A 32 -26.90 -14.38 -7.41
C ASN A 32 -25.63 -14.93 -6.71
N ASP A 33 -24.45 -14.40 -7.02
CA ASP A 33 -23.20 -14.76 -6.33
C ASP A 33 -23.18 -14.26 -4.88
N ASP A 34 -23.83 -13.13 -4.58
CA ASP A 34 -23.92 -12.58 -3.22
C ASP A 34 -24.96 -13.33 -2.33
N GLU A 35 -25.91 -14.07 -2.92
CA GLU A 35 -26.99 -14.78 -2.18
C GLU A 35 -26.81 -16.30 -2.07
N SER A 36 -26.00 -16.95 -2.91
CA SER A 36 -25.95 -18.42 -2.99
C SER A 36 -24.82 -19.14 -2.23
N ASP A 37 -23.79 -18.45 -1.75
CA ASP A 37 -22.62 -19.12 -1.13
C ASP A 37 -22.71 -19.30 0.41
N GLY A 38 -23.91 -19.15 0.97
CA GLY A 38 -24.15 -19.19 2.42
C GLY A 38 -24.43 -20.56 3.03
N GLN A 39 -24.46 -21.65 2.25
CA GLN A 39 -24.95 -22.95 2.74
C GLN A 39 -23.95 -24.11 2.75
N ASN A 40 -22.68 -23.90 2.37
CA ASN A 40 -21.68 -24.99 2.33
C ASN A 40 -20.50 -24.79 3.30
N GLY A 41 -20.72 -25.14 4.57
CA GLY A 41 -19.81 -25.90 5.47
C GLY A 41 -18.35 -25.51 5.72
N ASN A 42 -17.75 -24.54 5.04
CA ASN A 42 -16.34 -24.18 5.21
C ASN A 42 -16.18 -22.89 6.01
N ASN A 43 -15.73 -23.00 7.27
CA ASN A 43 -15.50 -21.87 8.19
C ASN A 43 -14.67 -20.74 7.55
N VAL A 44 -13.65 -21.09 6.75
CA VAL A 44 -12.77 -20.14 6.06
C VAL A 44 -13.51 -19.27 5.04
N ILE A 45 -14.52 -19.82 4.35
CA ILE A 45 -15.30 -19.07 3.35
C ILE A 45 -16.22 -18.08 4.06
N ALA A 46 -16.82 -18.49 5.19
CA ALA A 46 -17.63 -17.62 6.02
C ALA A 46 -16.83 -16.43 6.60
N GLU A 47 -15.65 -16.70 7.16
CA GLU A 47 -14.72 -15.69 7.67
C GLU A 47 -14.31 -14.71 6.56
N TYR A 48 -13.94 -15.20 5.37
CA TYR A 48 -13.58 -14.35 4.23
C TYR A 48 -14.74 -13.45 3.78
N VAL A 49 -15.96 -13.99 3.70
CA VAL A 49 -17.15 -13.22 3.32
C VAL A 49 -17.46 -12.13 4.35
N GLU A 50 -17.32 -12.44 5.64
CA GLU A 50 -17.50 -11.47 6.71
C GLU A 50 -16.45 -10.36 6.66
N GLU A 51 -15.18 -10.71 6.53
CA GLU A 51 -14.07 -9.77 6.41
C GLU A 51 -14.23 -8.88 5.15
N SER A 52 -14.60 -9.48 4.01
CA SER A 52 -14.90 -8.75 2.77
C SER A 52 -16.04 -7.74 2.95
N LYS A 53 -17.13 -8.15 3.63
CA LYS A 53 -18.24 -7.25 3.97
C LYS A 53 -17.78 -6.10 4.87
N GLU A 54 -16.92 -6.37 5.85
CA GLU A 54 -16.38 -5.36 6.73
C GLU A 54 -15.50 -4.35 5.99
N PHE A 55 -14.60 -4.81 5.12
CA PHE A 55 -13.79 -3.94 4.26
C PHE A 55 -14.64 -3.10 3.32
N LYS A 56 -15.68 -3.67 2.68
CA LYS A 56 -16.62 -2.90 1.85
C LYS A 56 -17.31 -1.79 2.66
N LYS A 57 -17.75 -2.08 3.89
CA LYS A 57 -18.35 -1.07 4.80
C LYS A 57 -17.36 0.04 5.15
N ARG A 58 -16.13 -0.30 5.56
CA ARG A 58 -15.07 0.69 5.88
C ARG A 58 -14.70 1.53 4.67
N ASN A 59 -14.58 0.91 3.49
CA ASN A 59 -14.26 1.63 2.26
C ASN A 59 -15.36 2.62 1.86
N ASN A 60 -16.63 2.29 2.10
CA ASN A 60 -17.75 3.21 1.87
C ASN A 60 -17.78 4.40 2.85
N GLN A 61 -17.20 4.26 4.05
CA GLN A 61 -17.05 5.37 5.00
C GLN A 61 -15.98 6.39 4.56
N ILE A 62 -15.04 5.99 3.72
CA ILE A 62 -14.02 6.89 3.19
C ILE A 62 -14.68 7.77 2.13
N LYS A 63 -14.72 9.09 2.39
CA LYS A 63 -15.32 10.05 1.47
C LYS A 63 -14.60 10.01 0.12
N ARG A 64 -15.38 10.10 -0.97
CA ARG A 64 -14.83 10.05 -2.34
C ARG A 64 -13.97 11.29 -2.63
N LYS A 65 -13.11 11.18 -3.66
CA LYS A 65 -12.26 12.28 -4.10
C LYS A 65 -13.13 13.48 -4.50
N GLY A 66 -12.85 14.65 -3.92
CA GLY A 66 -13.50 15.92 -4.26
C GLY A 66 -14.43 16.48 -3.18
N GLU A 67 -15.11 15.65 -2.40
CA GLU A 67 -16.06 16.13 -1.37
C GLU A 67 -15.69 15.57 0.01
N GLY A 68 -15.19 16.43 0.90
CA GLY A 68 -14.90 16.13 2.30
C GLY A 68 -13.70 15.21 2.59
N ARG A 69 -13.01 14.67 1.57
CA ARG A 69 -11.75 13.90 1.76
C ARG A 69 -10.66 14.72 2.43
N GLU A 70 -10.57 16.02 2.11
CA GLU A 70 -9.59 16.92 2.72
C GLU A 70 -9.88 17.12 4.21
N GLU A 71 -11.13 17.36 4.59
CA GLU A 71 -11.55 17.49 5.99
C GLU A 71 -11.20 16.23 6.80
N GLN A 72 -11.46 15.06 6.23
CA GLN A 72 -11.09 13.78 6.85
C GLN A 72 -9.56 13.65 7.03
N CYS A 73 -8.79 14.07 6.02
CA CYS A 73 -7.34 14.09 6.10
C CYS A 73 -6.84 15.09 7.17
N TRP A 74 -7.47 16.26 7.27
CA TRP A 74 -7.17 17.25 8.30
C TRP A 74 -7.46 16.72 9.70
N ASP A 75 -8.60 16.07 9.92
CA ASP A 75 -8.92 15.44 11.21
C ASP A 75 -7.88 14.37 11.60
N MET A 76 -7.54 13.47 10.66
CA MET A 76 -6.49 12.47 10.89
C MET A 76 -5.14 13.12 11.20
N LEU A 77 -4.78 14.21 10.51
CA LEU A 77 -3.55 14.96 10.76
C LEU A 77 -3.55 15.62 12.13
N GLN A 78 -4.67 16.20 12.57
CA GLN A 78 -4.79 16.79 13.91
C GLN A 78 -4.61 15.74 14.99
N ARG A 79 -5.27 14.58 14.85
CA ARG A 79 -5.11 13.44 15.77
C ARG A 79 -3.66 12.95 15.83
N PHE A 80 -2.98 12.90 14.68
CA PHE A 80 -1.56 12.56 14.63
C PHE A 80 -0.69 13.59 15.36
N LYS A 81 -0.90 14.89 15.13
CA LYS A 81 -0.17 15.96 15.83
C LYS A 81 -0.36 15.90 17.34
N SER A 82 -1.59 15.70 17.82
CA SER A 82 -1.86 15.55 19.25
C SER A 82 -1.14 14.33 19.84
N ARG A 83 -1.17 13.18 19.15
CA ARG A 83 -0.45 11.98 19.57
C ARG A 83 1.07 12.21 19.61
N LEU A 84 1.61 12.93 18.64
CA LEU A 84 3.04 13.28 18.58
C LEU A 84 3.45 14.18 19.75
N GLN A 85 2.64 15.18 20.08
CA GLN A 85 2.87 16.07 21.22
C GLN A 85 2.81 15.33 22.56
N GLN A 86 1.83 14.45 22.76
CA GLN A 86 1.75 13.59 23.94
C GLN A 86 2.98 12.67 24.07
N SER A 87 3.44 12.09 22.96
CA SER A 87 4.64 11.27 22.95
C SER A 87 5.90 12.07 23.33
N ARG A 88 5.98 13.34 22.92
CA ARG A 88 7.07 14.24 23.30
C ARG A 88 7.06 14.56 24.79
N GLN A 89 5.90 14.94 25.34
CA GLN A 89 5.72 15.26 26.77
C GLN A 89 6.12 14.09 27.67
N THR A 90 5.61 12.89 27.39
CA THR A 90 5.95 11.68 28.15
C THR A 90 7.46 11.37 28.11
N THR A 91 8.11 11.59 26.97
CA THR A 91 9.57 11.39 26.84
C THR A 91 10.34 12.45 27.63
N THR A 92 9.92 13.72 27.58
CA THR A 92 10.58 14.80 28.34
C THR A 92 10.42 14.64 29.85
N GLU A 93 9.23 14.30 30.33
CA GLU A 93 8.95 14.09 31.76
C GLU A 93 9.77 12.92 32.33
N SER A 94 9.96 11.85 31.56
CA SER A 94 10.84 10.73 31.94
C SER A 94 12.34 11.05 31.88
N SER A 95 12.73 12.19 31.29
CA SER A 95 14.13 12.61 31.12
C SER A 95 14.56 13.70 32.12
N THR A 96 13.64 14.33 32.84
CA THR A 96 13.94 15.44 33.77
C THR A 96 14.61 15.01 35.08
N ASP A 97 14.85 13.71 35.30
CA ASP A 97 15.56 13.20 36.50
C ASP A 97 17.06 12.93 36.27
N ASN A 98 17.61 13.27 35.11
CA ASN A 98 19.07 13.21 34.93
C ASN A 98 19.55 14.38 34.07
N GLY A 99 20.03 15.42 34.76
CA GLY A 99 20.78 16.49 34.14
C GLY A 99 22.05 16.02 33.44
N SER A 100 22.61 16.95 32.68
CA SER A 100 23.87 16.89 31.92
C SER A 100 23.73 16.54 30.45
N ASN A 101 24.10 17.55 29.66
CA ASN A 101 24.78 17.43 28.38
C ASN A 101 25.75 16.24 28.30
N SER A 102 25.95 15.80 27.06
CA SER A 102 27.05 14.96 26.55
C SER A 102 26.75 13.46 26.41
N ASP A 103 27.19 13.00 25.24
CA ASP A 103 27.66 11.65 24.92
C ASP A 103 26.63 10.61 24.44
N SER A 104 26.58 10.51 23.11
CA SER A 104 26.71 9.30 22.27
C SER A 104 26.89 7.91 22.93
N ASN A 105 26.15 7.52 23.97
CA ASN A 105 25.98 6.09 24.30
C ASN A 105 24.92 5.77 25.37
N LYS A 106 23.80 6.49 25.43
CA LYS A 106 22.68 6.01 26.27
C LYS A 106 21.95 4.88 25.55
N LYS A 107 22.51 3.68 25.72
CA LYS A 107 21.93 2.36 25.46
C LYS A 107 20.41 2.47 25.51
N LEU A 108 19.78 2.32 24.34
CA LEU A 108 18.39 2.58 24.00
C LEU A 108 17.43 1.82 24.94
N SER A 109 17.31 2.33 26.17
CA SER A 109 16.57 1.68 27.23
C SER A 109 15.10 1.95 27.00
N ILE A 110 14.39 0.86 26.75
CA ILE A 110 12.95 0.75 26.51
C ILE A 110 12.56 1.15 25.08
N ARG A 111 12.65 0.15 24.19
CA ARG A 111 12.00 0.08 22.87
C ARG A 111 10.47 0.09 23.05
N THR A 112 9.90 1.17 23.58
CA THR A 112 8.46 1.38 23.53
C THR A 112 8.04 1.49 22.07
N LYS A 113 6.86 0.96 21.72
CA LYS A 113 6.32 1.00 20.35
C LYS A 113 6.30 2.41 19.72
N ASN A 114 6.38 3.45 20.55
CA ASN A 114 6.26 4.85 20.15
C ASN A 114 7.57 5.64 20.22
N SER A 115 8.70 5.02 20.57
CA SER A 115 10.00 5.72 20.67
C SER A 115 10.43 6.42 19.36
N TRP A 116 10.04 5.88 18.21
CA TRP A 116 10.31 6.49 16.91
C TRP A 116 9.56 7.80 16.66
N LEU A 117 8.45 8.06 17.37
CA LEU A 117 7.69 9.31 17.23
C LEU A 117 8.47 10.52 17.76
N THR A 118 9.34 10.32 18.76
CA THR A 118 10.13 11.42 19.34
C THR A 118 11.56 11.49 18.83
N HIS A 119 12.01 10.45 18.13
CA HIS A 119 13.33 10.41 17.53
C HIS A 119 13.50 11.53 16.50
N ARG A 120 14.63 12.23 16.57
CA ARG A 120 15.03 13.23 15.58
C ARG A 120 16.20 12.67 14.78
N MET A 121 16.05 12.68 13.45
CA MET A 121 17.13 12.37 12.53
C MET A 121 18.16 13.50 12.58
N ASN A 122 19.39 13.16 12.93
CA ASN A 122 20.53 14.07 12.91
C ASN A 122 21.55 13.48 11.92
N CYS A 123 21.81 14.16 10.81
CA CYS A 123 22.89 13.81 9.88
C CYS A 123 23.99 14.85 10.08
N THR A 124 25.09 14.48 10.73
CA THR A 124 26.17 15.45 11.05
C THR A 124 27.16 15.65 9.92
N GLY A 125 27.03 14.91 8.80
CA GLY A 125 27.92 15.04 7.64
C GLY A 125 29.33 14.47 7.85
N ASP A 126 29.61 13.96 9.06
CA ASP A 126 30.84 13.24 9.40
C ASP A 126 30.85 11.82 8.82
N ASP A 127 29.66 11.26 8.55
CA ASP A 127 29.51 9.97 7.88
C ASP A 127 29.74 10.10 6.37
N GLU A 128 30.47 9.14 5.80
CA GLU A 128 30.64 9.05 4.35
C GLU A 128 29.26 8.97 3.67
N ILE A 129 28.93 9.99 2.87
CA ILE A 129 27.67 10.04 2.14
C ILE A 129 27.73 9.01 1.01
N VAL A 130 27.33 7.78 1.31
CA VAL A 130 27.17 6.73 0.31
C VAL A 130 25.91 7.04 -0.49
N LEU A 131 26.09 7.50 -1.74
CA LEU A 131 24.98 7.67 -2.66
C LEU A 131 24.31 6.31 -2.91
N ALA A 132 22.98 6.28 -2.80
CA ALA A 132 22.21 5.08 -3.12
C ALA A 132 22.47 4.66 -4.58
N ARG A 133 22.75 3.37 -4.79
CA ARG A 133 22.90 2.81 -6.15
C ARG A 133 21.52 2.73 -6.80
N ASP A 134 21.36 3.37 -7.95
CA ASP A 134 20.14 3.28 -8.74
C ASP A 134 20.13 1.96 -9.52
N ALA A 135 19.06 1.17 -9.34
CA ALA A 135 18.88 -0.10 -10.04
C ALA A 135 18.75 0.04 -11.56
N ASN A 136 18.36 1.22 -12.06
CA ASN A 136 18.24 1.51 -13.48
C ASN A 136 19.57 1.94 -14.12
N ILE A 137 20.57 2.31 -13.31
CA ILE A 137 21.89 2.68 -13.81
C ILE A 137 22.75 1.43 -13.85
N ARG A 138 23.13 1.03 -15.07
CA ARG A 138 24.06 -0.09 -15.29
C ARG A 138 25.48 0.39 -15.03
N ASN A 139 25.99 0.15 -13.84
CA ASN A 139 27.41 0.33 -13.52
C ASN A 139 28.19 -0.93 -13.92
N GLU A 140 29.31 -0.77 -14.62
CA GLU A 140 30.18 -1.88 -15.05
C GLU A 140 30.72 -2.71 -13.88
N GLU A 141 30.76 -2.15 -12.66
CA GLU A 141 31.23 -2.82 -11.45
C GLU A 141 30.21 -3.80 -10.83
N ASP A 142 28.91 -3.57 -11.03
CA ASP A 142 27.84 -4.36 -10.41
C ASP A 142 27.09 -5.24 -11.41
N TRP A 143 27.29 -4.99 -12.70
CA TRP A 143 26.63 -5.69 -13.79
C TRP A 143 27.60 -6.67 -14.44
N TYR A 144 27.62 -7.88 -13.91
CA TYR A 144 28.33 -8.99 -14.54
C TYR A 144 27.52 -9.56 -15.70
N ASP A 145 28.19 -9.82 -16.82
CA ASP A 145 27.61 -10.66 -17.86
C ASP A 145 27.35 -12.08 -17.29
N ILE A 146 26.36 -12.78 -17.85
CA ILE A 146 26.00 -14.14 -17.41
C ILE A 146 27.15 -15.14 -17.58
N TYR A 147 28.13 -14.81 -18.42
CA TYR A 147 29.35 -15.61 -18.62
C TYR A 147 30.60 -15.01 -17.96
N ASP A 148 30.48 -13.88 -17.26
CA ASP A 148 31.62 -13.24 -16.61
C ASP A 148 32.12 -14.12 -15.44
N PRO A 149 33.40 -14.52 -15.44
CA PRO A 149 33.98 -15.32 -14.35
C PRO A 149 34.02 -14.59 -12.99
N ARG A 150 33.91 -13.26 -12.98
CA ARG A 150 33.82 -12.46 -11.75
C ARG A 150 32.42 -12.49 -11.14
N ASN A 151 31.41 -12.94 -11.89
CA ASN A 151 30.04 -13.08 -11.40
C ASN A 151 30.01 -14.10 -10.24
N PRO A 152 29.57 -13.72 -9.03
CA PRO A 152 29.49 -14.64 -7.90
C PRO A 152 28.54 -15.82 -8.15
N ILE A 153 27.60 -15.72 -9.09
CA ILE A 153 26.75 -16.85 -9.51
C ILE A 153 27.57 -17.92 -10.26
N ASN A 154 28.57 -17.50 -11.03
CA ASN A 154 29.41 -18.36 -11.86
C ASN A 154 30.54 -19.02 -11.07
N LYS A 155 30.97 -18.41 -9.96
CA LYS A 155 31.93 -19.02 -9.02
C LYS A 155 31.35 -20.28 -8.38
N ARG A 156 30.13 -20.20 -7.82
CA ARG A 156 29.43 -21.36 -7.23
C ARG A 156 29.33 -22.53 -8.22
N ARG A 157 28.96 -22.25 -9.48
CA ARG A 157 28.79 -23.29 -10.50
C ARG A 157 30.10 -23.91 -11.03
N ARG A 158 31.25 -23.26 -10.83
CA ARG A 158 32.57 -23.79 -11.22
C ARG A 158 33.26 -24.55 -10.10
N GLU A 159 33.05 -24.12 -8.85
CA GLU A 159 33.68 -24.73 -7.67
C GLU A 159 32.95 -25.98 -7.17
N GLU A 160 31.66 -26.14 -7.49
CA GLU A 160 30.87 -27.36 -7.21
C GLU A 160 31.08 -28.50 -8.24
N LYS A 161 32.22 -28.53 -8.94
CA LYS A 161 32.56 -29.56 -9.93
C LYS A 161 33.69 -30.48 -9.47
#